data_AF-A0A964P8I5-F1
#
_entry.id   AF-A0A964P8I5-F1
#
_cell.length_a   1.000
_cell.length_b   1.000
_cell.length_c   1.000
_cell.angle_alpha   90.00
_cell.angle_beta   90.00
_cell.angle_gamma   90.00
#
_symmetry.space_group_name_H-M   'P 1'
#
loop_
_entity.id
_entity.type
_entity.pdbx_description
1 polymer ?
#
loop_
_entity_poly.entity_id
_entity_poly.type
_entity_poly.pdbx_seq_one_letter_code
_entity_poly.pdbx_strand_id
1 'polypeptide(L)' 'MSIENRRQLENTRTKLQELEQLYAKIQHGSATNEHVRELTSRSLKKRINQFHEEITRFEARVSSSAQED' A
#
# COMPACT_ATOMS: atom_id res chain seq x y z
N MET A 1 -0.84 -8.11 -8.24
CA MET A 1 -1.48 -8.80 -7.10
C MET A 1 -2.89 -8.27 -7.05
N SER A 2 -3.89 -9.13 -6.94
CA SER A 2 -5.29 -8.74 -6.91
C SER A 2 -5.91 -9.11 -5.58
N ILE A 3 -6.69 -8.23 -4.97
CA ILE A 3 -7.49 -8.56 -3.78
C ILE A 3 -8.76 -9.27 -4.24
N GLU A 4 -9.03 -10.44 -3.68
CA GLU A 4 -10.15 -11.31 -4.08
C GLU A 4 -11.22 -11.42 -2.99
N ASN A 5 -10.86 -11.15 -1.73
CA ASN A 5 -11.77 -11.30 -0.61
C ASN A 5 -11.46 -10.30 0.52
N ARG A 6 -12.44 -10.15 1.42
CA ARG A 6 -12.36 -9.21 2.55
C ARG A 6 -11.18 -9.49 3.49
N ARG A 7 -10.80 -10.75 3.69
CA ARG A 7 -9.62 -11.11 4.51
C ARG A 7 -8.32 -10.64 3.87
N GLN A 8 -8.18 -10.78 2.54
CA GLN A 8 -7.05 -10.24 1.80
C GLN A 8 -7.05 -8.70 1.83
N LEU A 9 -8.22 -8.05 1.80
CA LEU A 9 -8.34 -6.60 1.96
C LEU A 9 -7.81 -6.14 3.32
N GLU A 10 -8.25 -6.79 4.41
CA GLU A 10 -7.80 -6.46 5.77
C GLU A 10 -6.29 -6.65 5.93
N ASN A 11 -5.75 -7.78 5.46
CA ASN A 11 -4.32 -8.02 5.47
C ASN A 11 -3.54 -6.98 4.65
N THR A 12 -4.08 -6.58 3.48
CA THR A 12 -3.45 -5.57 2.62
C THR A 12 -3.45 -4.19 3.28
N ARG A 13 -4.55 -3.83 3.97
CA ARG A 13 -4.64 -2.58 4.75
C ARG A 13 -3.66 -2.54 5.93
N THR A 14 -3.57 -3.62 6.71
CA THR A 14 -2.59 -3.71 7.80
C THR A 14 -1.18 -3.56 7.26
N LYS A 15 -0.85 -4.28 6.18
CA LYS A 15 0.48 -4.22 5.57
C LYS A 15 0.78 -2.86 4.93
N LEU A 16 -0.23 -2.19 4.36
CA LEU A 16 -0.12 -0.84 3.84
C LEU A 16 0.28 0.12 4.96
N GLN A 17 -0.40 0.06 6.10
CA GLN A 17 -0.08 0.89 7.27
C GLN A 17 1.35 0.67 7.78
N GLU A 18 1.82 -0.59 7.83
CA GLU A 18 3.22 -0.90 8.20
C GLU A 18 4.22 -0.27 7.22
N LEU A 19 3.94 -0.34 5.91
CA LEU A 19 4.81 0.23 4.88
C LEU A 19 4.82 1.76 4.94
N GLU A 20 3.68 2.40 5.21
CA GLU A 20 3.57 3.86 5.39
C GLU A 20 4.35 4.33 6.63
N GLN A 21 4.26 3.60 7.73
CA GLN A 21 5.06 3.87 8.93
C GLN A 21 6.56 3.72 8.66
N LEU A 22 6.95 2.67 7.92
CA LEU A 22 8.34 2.44 7.56
C LEU A 22 8.86 3.53 6.61
N TYR A 23 8.01 3.99 5.68
CA TYR A 23 8.32 5.13 4.80
C TYR A 23 8.57 6.40 5.59
N ALA A 24 7.71 6.72 6.55
CA ALA A 24 7.88 7.88 7.43
C ALA A 24 9.20 7.77 8.23
N LYS A 25 9.49 6.60 8.80
CA LYS A 25 10.75 6.36 9.53
C LYS A 25 11.99 6.56 8.65
N ILE A 26 11.97 6.10 7.40
CA ILE A 26 13.06 6.29 6.43
C ILE A 26 13.21 7.76 6.02
N GLN A 27 12.10 8.49 5.90
CA GLN A 27 12.13 9.92 5.57
C GLN A 27 12.76 10.76 6.69
N HIS A 28 12.43 10.47 7.95
CA HIS A 28 12.93 11.17 9.13
C HIS A 28 14.27 10.63 9.67
N GLY A 29 14.68 9.44 9.27
CA GLY A 29 15.93 8.82 9.70
C GLY A 29 17.16 9.46 9.05
N SER A 30 18.14 9.81 9.87
CA SER A 30 19.48 10.23 9.43
C SER A 30 20.26 9.02 8.92
N ALA A 31 19.93 8.53 7.73
CA ALA A 31 20.65 7.41 7.13
C ALA A 31 22.00 7.89 6.56
N THR A 32 23.08 7.19 6.91
CA THR A 32 24.46 7.44 6.49
C THR A 32 24.66 7.39 4.98
N ASN A 33 23.71 6.84 4.21
CA ASN A 33 23.78 6.71 2.76
C ASN A 33 22.49 7.22 2.09
N GLU A 34 22.54 8.46 1.62
CA GLU A 34 21.42 9.17 0.99
C GLU A 34 20.87 8.44 -0.25
N HIS A 35 21.75 7.84 -1.05
CA HIS A 35 21.36 7.13 -2.26
C HIS A 35 20.52 5.88 -1.96
N VAL A 36 20.92 5.09 -0.95
CA VAL A 36 20.16 3.91 -0.50
C VAL A 36 18.81 4.33 0.08
N ARG A 37 18.76 5.46 0.82
CA ARG A 37 17.51 6.03 1.34
C ARG A 37 16.57 6.44 0.22
N GLU A 38 17.06 7.09 -0.83
CA GLU A 38 16.26 7.50 -1.98
C GLU A 38 15.69 6.28 -2.74
N LEU A 39 16.51 5.27 -3.03
CA LEU A 39 16.08 4.06 -3.71
C LEU A 39 15.05 3.26 -2.89
N THR A 40 15.28 3.13 -1.59
CA THR A 40 14.35 2.45 -0.68
C THR A 40 13.04 3.22 -0.58
N SER A 41 13.11 4.54 -0.42
CA SER A 41 11.93 5.42 -0.39
C SER A 41 11.11 5.34 -1.68
N ARG A 42 11.77 5.40 -2.85
CA ARG A 42 11.11 5.29 -4.16
C ARG A 42 10.40 3.95 -4.36
N SER A 43 11.09 2.85 -4.07
CA SER A 43 10.52 1.50 -4.21
C SER A 43 9.37 1.27 -3.24
N LEU A 44 9.50 1.74 -2.00
CA LEU A 44 8.47 1.64 -0.97
C LEU A 44 7.23 2.47 -1.32
N LYS A 45 7.41 3.72 -1.76
CA LYS A 45 6.32 4.57 -2.25
C LYS A 45 5.57 3.92 -3.40
N LYS A 46 6.28 3.32 -4.36
CA LYS A 46 5.65 2.59 -5.47
C LYS A 46 4.80 1.42 -4.95
N ARG A 47 5.29 0.68 -3.95
CA ARG A 47 4.55 -0.44 -3.33
C ARG A 47 3.29 0.04 -2.61
N ILE A 48 3.39 1.13 -1.85
CA ILE A 48 2.27 1.79 -1.16
C ILE A 48 1.19 2.18 -2.16
N ASN A 49 1.57 2.86 -3.25
CA ASN A 49 0.62 3.26 -4.30
C ASN A 49 -0.07 2.05 -4.93
N GLN A 50 0.66 0.98 -5.24
CA GLN A 50 0.07 -0.24 -5.78
C GLN A 50 -0.96 -0.88 -4.84
N PHE A 51 -0.73 -0.84 -3.52
CA PHE A 51 -1.69 -1.34 -2.55
C PHE A 51 -2.93 -0.44 -2.43
N HIS A 52 -2.77 0.89 -2.46
CA HIS A 52 -3.91 1.83 -2.52
C HIS A 52 -4.77 1.59 -3.76
N GLU A 53 -4.15 1.41 -4.93
CA GLU A 53 -4.86 1.13 -6.18
C GLU A 53 -5.64 -0.19 -6.11
N GLU A 54 -5.04 -1.25 -5.57
CA GLU A 54 -5.70 -2.55 -5.44
C GLU A 54 -6.83 -2.55 -4.42
N ILE A 55 -6.69 -1.83 -3.31
CA ILE A 55 -7.78 -1.59 -2.34
C ILE A 55 -8.94 -0.87 -3.04
N THR A 56 -8.65 0.25 -3.71
CA THR A 56 -9.66 1.06 -4.40
C THR A 56 -10.38 0.24 -5.48
N ARG A 57 -9.63 -0.55 -6.24
CA ARG A 57 -10.17 -1.43 -7.29
C ARG A 57 -11.08 -2.51 -6.70
N PHE A 58 -10.71 -3.10 -5.57
CA PHE A 58 -11.54 -4.09 -4.89
C PHE A 58 -12.82 -3.47 -4.34
N GLU A 59 -12.72 -2.33 -3.67
CA GLU A 59 -13.86 -1.60 -3.13
C GLU A 59 -14.83 -1.20 -4.24
N ALA A 60 -14.33 -0.67 -5.36
CA ALA A 60 -15.16 -0.34 -6.52
C ALA A 60 -15.89 -1.59 -7.08
N ARG A 61 -15.21 -2.74 -7.18
CA ARG A 61 -15.84 -4.00 -7.62
C ARG A 61 -16.95 -4.45 -6.68
N VAL A 62 -16.71 -4.40 -5.36
CA VAL A 62 -17.69 -4.77 -4.34
C VAL A 62 -18.90 -3.83 -4.38
N SER A 63 -18.67 -2.52 -4.53
CA SER A 63 -19.74 -1.53 -4.65
C SER A 63 -20.56 -1.72 -5.93
N SER A 64 -19.92 -2.05 -7.06
CA SER A 64 -20.62 -2.37 -8.31
C SER A 64 -21.49 -3.63 -8.18
N SER A 65 -20.98 -4.70 -7.55
CA SER A 65 -21.76 -5.93 -7.33
C SER A 65 -22.95 -5.78 -6.38
N ALA A 66 -22.98 -4.72 -5.57
CA ALA A 66 -24.10 -4.43 -4.66
C ALA A 66 -25.22 -3.60 -5.31
N GLN A 67 -25.05 -3.12 -6.55
CA GLN A 67 -26.01 -2.26 -7.25
C GLN A 67 -26.80 -3.01 -8.35
N GLU A 68 -26.52 -4.30 -8.57
CA GLU A 68 -27.19 -5.15 -9.56
C GLU A 68 -28.21 -6.15 -8.94
N ASP A 69 -28.58 -5.99 -7.66
CA ASP A 69 -29.65 -6.77 -6.97
C ASP A 69 -30.90 -5.92 -6.69
#